data_AF-A0A8D8FJY4-F1
#
_entry.id   AF-A0A8D8FJY4-F1
#
_cell.length_a   1.000
_cell.length_b   1.000
_cell.length_c   1.000
_cell.angle_alpha   90.00
_cell.angle_beta   90.00
_cell.angle_gamma   90.00
#
_symmetry.space_group_name_H-M   'P 1'
#
loop_
_entity.id
_entity.type
_entity.pdbx_description
1 polymer ?
#
loop_
_entity_poly.entity_id
_entity_poly.type
_entity_poly.pdbx_seq_one_letter_code
_entity_poly.pdbx_strand_id
1 'polypeptide(L)'
;MSGQRKKITPMFNDFLYEAIKRIAAEQGFTPELFSVDFDEETCLECDGFVSFVFKAIIYGDDREFVLWCKVPPNDDSRSLALFKREVFFYREVLPAFYEFQAEKGLGEEQQQPGEAGFYSAPRCYLAHCDTEKEESEAAIILEYDENYERWDWDKFEPINVEHSKLLMEQLGRLHAISFAMKEQKPEMFSKFHAKDVLVENNDLVTLMKESFDRALTTMRTRFAVDQDKIQRIKDVVFQQLTDCGNPDKAEPYCVVSHGDCWINNLIFAHDEDNAAKSVILTDWQASRYASPLLDLGYFFFICTSGQFRREHLDELLQHYHGALRDLLDRLGGDTARQFPFTALLRLVKPYRDAMLDGQ
;
A
#
# COMPACT_ATOMS: atom_id res chain seq x y z
N MET A 1 17.05 32.59 1.15
CA MET A 1 17.31 32.32 -0.29
C MET A 1 16.28 31.32 -0.75
N SER A 2 15.28 31.79 -1.51
CA SER A 2 14.21 30.95 -2.04
C SER A 2 14.78 30.00 -3.09
N GLY A 3 14.89 28.72 -2.77
CA GLY A 3 15.18 27.70 -3.77
C GLY A 3 14.02 27.68 -4.76
N GLN A 4 14.29 28.02 -6.03
CA GLN A 4 13.36 27.72 -7.11
C GLN A 4 13.12 26.21 -7.12
N ARG A 5 11.92 25.76 -6.74
CA ARG A 5 11.47 24.38 -7.01
C ARG A 5 11.63 24.18 -8.53
N LYS A 6 12.55 23.31 -8.95
CA LYS A 6 12.58 22.82 -10.33
C LYS A 6 11.18 22.30 -10.63
N LYS A 7 10.50 22.85 -11.63
CA LYS A 7 9.26 22.26 -12.13
C LYS A 7 9.62 20.86 -12.65
N ILE A 8 9.12 19.85 -11.97
CA ILE A 8 9.19 18.47 -12.43
C ILE A 8 8.17 18.36 -13.57
N THR A 9 8.59 17.90 -14.73
CA THR A 9 7.68 17.67 -15.88
C THR A 9 7.35 16.17 -15.95
N PRO A 10 6.09 15.78 -16.11
CA PRO A 10 5.70 14.38 -16.32
C PRO A 10 6.26 13.81 -17.64
N MET A 11 6.48 12.49 -17.66
CA MET A 11 6.91 11.74 -18.84
C MET A 11 5.69 11.32 -19.67
N PHE A 12 5.14 12.23 -20.47
CA PHE A 12 4.19 11.87 -21.51
C PHE A 12 4.97 11.58 -22.79
N ASN A 13 5.01 10.31 -23.20
CA ASN A 13 5.74 9.84 -24.37
C ASN A 13 4.88 8.90 -25.22
N ASP A 14 5.39 8.57 -26.41
CA ASP A 14 4.73 7.65 -27.34
C ASP A 14 4.48 6.27 -26.69
N PHE A 15 5.39 5.83 -25.80
CA PHE A 15 5.23 4.57 -25.08
C PHE A 15 3.92 4.50 -24.26
N LEU A 16 3.60 5.54 -23.49
CA LEU A 16 2.36 5.58 -22.70
C LEU A 16 1.12 5.52 -23.62
N TYR A 17 1.14 6.28 -24.72
CA TYR A 17 0.02 6.34 -25.65
C TYR A 17 -0.19 5.00 -26.37
N GLU A 18 0.88 4.37 -26.83
CA GLU A 18 0.82 3.03 -27.47
C GLU A 18 0.41 1.94 -26.48
N ALA A 19 0.83 2.03 -25.21
CA ALA A 19 0.36 1.15 -24.15
C ALA A 19 -1.16 1.25 -23.96
N ILE A 20 -1.70 2.47 -23.87
CA ILE A 20 -3.15 2.69 -23.72
C ILE A 20 -3.91 2.17 -24.94
N LYS A 21 -3.42 2.39 -26.17
CA LYS A 21 -4.04 1.83 -27.38
C LYS A 21 -4.10 0.31 -27.35
N ARG A 22 -3.01 -0.33 -26.93
CA ARG A 22 -2.97 -1.78 -26.80
C ARG A 22 -4.01 -2.27 -25.79
N ILE A 23 -4.10 -1.60 -24.63
CA ILE A 23 -5.11 -1.91 -23.62
C ILE A 23 -6.52 -1.72 -24.18
N ALA A 24 -6.78 -0.63 -24.93
CA ALA A 24 -8.06 -0.39 -25.59
C ALA A 24 -8.47 -1.56 -26.49
N ALA A 25 -7.54 -2.02 -27.33
CA ALA A 25 -7.77 -3.16 -28.23
C ALA A 25 -8.02 -4.47 -27.45
N GLU A 26 -7.28 -4.70 -26.36
CA GLU A 26 -7.50 -5.86 -25.46
C GLU A 26 -8.85 -5.77 -24.73
N GLN A 27 -9.36 -4.55 -24.48
CA GLN A 27 -10.72 -4.30 -23.97
C GLN A 27 -11.80 -4.32 -25.04
N GLY A 28 -11.45 -4.60 -26.30
CA GLY A 28 -12.39 -4.74 -27.41
C GLY A 28 -12.79 -3.45 -28.10
N PHE A 29 -12.06 -2.35 -27.93
CA PHE A 29 -12.25 -1.14 -28.75
C PHE A 29 -11.71 -1.35 -30.17
N THR A 30 -12.38 -0.78 -31.17
CA THR A 30 -11.93 -0.83 -32.56
C THR A 30 -10.73 0.11 -32.80
N PRO A 31 -9.55 -0.37 -33.26
CA PRO A 31 -8.29 0.40 -33.34
C PRO A 31 -8.32 1.76 -34.06
N GLU A 32 -9.34 2.00 -34.91
CA GLU A 32 -9.53 3.24 -35.66
C GLU A 32 -10.74 4.08 -35.22
N LEU A 33 -11.53 3.61 -34.25
CA LEU A 33 -12.78 4.26 -33.81
C LEU A 33 -12.77 4.71 -32.35
N PHE A 34 -11.60 4.74 -31.71
CA PHE A 34 -11.45 5.34 -30.39
C PHE A 34 -10.48 6.52 -30.39
N SER A 35 -10.68 7.41 -29.42
CA SER A 35 -9.75 8.47 -29.06
C SER A 35 -9.36 8.33 -27.59
N VAL A 36 -8.13 8.73 -27.26
CA VAL A 36 -7.64 8.79 -25.89
C VAL A 36 -7.51 10.25 -25.50
N ASP A 37 -8.12 10.60 -24.37
CA ASP A 37 -7.97 11.90 -23.72
C ASP A 37 -7.31 11.73 -22.36
N PHE A 38 -6.66 12.78 -21.87
CA PHE A 38 -6.05 12.81 -20.55
C PHE A 38 -6.71 13.90 -19.73
N ASP A 39 -7.16 13.54 -18.54
CA ASP A 39 -7.76 14.51 -17.61
C ASP A 39 -6.64 15.39 -17.02
N GLU A 40 -6.37 16.52 -17.68
CA GLU A 40 -5.39 17.52 -17.27
C GLU A 40 -5.72 18.16 -15.91
N GLU A 41 -6.99 18.14 -15.46
CA GLU A 41 -7.37 18.61 -14.13
C GLU A 41 -6.92 17.63 -13.04
N THR A 42 -6.95 16.31 -13.28
CA THR A 42 -6.27 15.35 -12.39
C THR A 42 -4.74 15.43 -12.43
N CYS A 43 -4.15 16.08 -13.44
CA CYS A 43 -2.70 16.20 -13.58
C CYS A 43 -2.07 17.19 -12.57
N LEU A 44 -2.83 17.63 -11.56
CA LEU A 44 -2.46 18.67 -10.60
C LEU A 44 -1.61 18.15 -9.42
N GLU A 45 -0.38 18.67 -9.38
CA GLU A 45 0.51 18.90 -8.23
C GLU A 45 1.12 17.66 -7.53
N CYS A 46 2.37 17.34 -7.89
CA CYS A 46 3.32 16.54 -7.11
C CYS A 46 3.73 17.19 -5.76
N ASP A 47 2.79 17.69 -4.95
CA ASP A 47 3.12 18.07 -3.58
C ASP A 47 3.08 16.81 -2.69
N GLY A 48 4.17 16.04 -2.76
CA GLY A 48 4.41 14.86 -1.90
C GLY A 48 4.25 13.49 -2.56
N PHE A 49 3.81 13.43 -3.82
CA PHE A 49 3.71 12.18 -4.57
C PHE A 49 5.04 11.77 -5.23
N VAL A 50 5.32 10.47 -5.21
CA VAL A 50 6.46 9.80 -5.86
C VAL A 50 6.28 9.71 -7.38
N SER A 51 5.05 9.75 -7.87
CA SER A 51 4.72 9.68 -9.30
C SER A 51 3.68 10.73 -9.68
N PHE A 52 3.62 11.07 -10.97
CA PHE A 52 2.49 11.80 -11.52
C PHE A 52 1.35 10.81 -11.77
N VAL A 53 0.17 11.12 -11.24
CA VAL A 53 -1.02 10.29 -11.37
C VAL A 53 -2.09 11.09 -12.11
N PHE A 54 -2.70 10.50 -13.14
CA PHE A 54 -3.75 11.12 -13.93
C PHE A 54 -4.67 10.07 -14.53
N LYS A 55 -5.86 10.48 -14.98
CA LYS A 55 -6.77 9.60 -15.71
C LYS A 55 -6.49 9.63 -17.20
N ALA A 56 -6.47 8.47 -17.82
CA ALA A 56 -6.63 8.33 -19.27
C ALA A 56 -8.05 7.87 -19.57
N ILE A 57 -8.75 8.56 -20.46
CA ILE A 57 -10.12 8.27 -20.85
C ILE A 57 -10.15 7.84 -22.30
N ILE A 58 -10.63 6.63 -22.55
CA ILE A 58 -10.79 6.07 -23.88
C ILE A 58 -12.25 6.24 -24.28
N TYR A 59 -12.50 7.01 -25.34
CA TYR A 59 -13.83 7.20 -25.92
C TYR A 59 -13.92 6.43 -27.23
N GLY A 60 -14.93 5.59 -27.40
CA GLY A 60 -15.15 4.85 -28.65
C GLY A 60 -16.25 3.80 -28.49
N ASP A 61 -16.80 3.35 -29.62
CA ASP A 61 -17.85 2.31 -29.64
C ASP A 61 -19.04 2.60 -28.68
N ASP A 62 -19.47 3.87 -28.62
CA ASP A 62 -20.55 4.39 -27.76
C ASP A 62 -20.37 4.13 -26.25
N ARG A 63 -19.12 3.95 -25.79
CA ARG A 63 -18.77 3.81 -24.38
C ARG A 63 -17.51 4.59 -24.04
N GLU A 64 -17.31 4.77 -22.75
CA GLU A 64 -16.03 5.23 -22.19
C GLU A 64 -15.37 4.11 -21.39
N PHE A 65 -14.04 4.17 -21.32
CA PHE A 65 -13.24 3.31 -20.47
C PHE A 65 -12.12 4.13 -19.85
N VAL A 66 -12.11 4.19 -18.52
CA VAL A 66 -11.20 5.04 -17.77
C VAL A 66 -10.09 4.20 -17.17
N LEU A 67 -8.89 4.75 -17.13
CA LEU A 67 -7.69 4.12 -16.59
C LEU A 67 -6.97 5.09 -15.64
N TRP A 68 -6.43 4.55 -14.55
CA TRP A 68 -5.46 5.26 -13.72
C TRP A 68 -4.06 5.07 -14.28
N CYS A 69 -3.40 6.16 -14.64
CA CYS A 69 -2.02 6.14 -15.13
C CYS A 69 -1.09 6.77 -14.11
N LYS A 70 0.03 6.10 -13.83
CA LYS A 70 1.15 6.64 -13.05
C LYS A 70 2.42 6.65 -13.90
N VAL A 71 3.13 7.77 -13.91
CA VAL A 71 4.45 7.90 -14.55
C VAL A 71 5.47 8.48 -13.56
N PRO A 72 6.74 8.06 -13.59
CA PRO A 72 7.74 8.58 -12.67
C PRO A 72 8.13 10.02 -13.04
N PRO A 73 8.66 10.79 -12.08
CA PRO A 73 9.24 12.10 -12.36
C PRO A 73 10.57 11.98 -13.12
N ASN A 74 10.82 12.93 -14.02
CA ASN A 74 11.98 12.89 -14.93
C ASN A 74 13.37 13.04 -14.27
N ASP A 75 13.47 13.40 -12.98
CA ASP A 75 14.75 13.78 -12.35
C ASP A 75 14.83 13.51 -10.82
N ASP A 76 14.22 12.42 -10.32
CA ASP A 76 14.39 12.03 -8.90
C ASP A 76 14.68 10.54 -8.73
N SER A 77 15.92 10.20 -8.36
CA SER A 77 16.38 8.82 -8.21
C SER A 77 15.64 8.07 -7.11
N ARG A 78 15.23 8.78 -6.05
CA ARG A 78 14.46 8.18 -4.95
C ARG A 78 13.05 7.83 -5.41
N SER A 79 12.36 8.76 -6.04
CA SER A 79 11.03 8.51 -6.59
C SER A 79 11.06 7.42 -7.64
N LEU A 80 12.09 7.40 -8.50
CA LEU A 80 12.27 6.32 -9.47
C LEU A 80 12.47 4.95 -8.79
N ALA A 81 13.20 4.89 -7.67
CA ALA A 81 13.38 3.63 -6.94
C ALA A 81 12.06 3.13 -6.30
N LEU A 82 11.24 4.03 -5.77
CA LEU A 82 9.90 3.72 -5.24
C LEU A 82 8.92 3.32 -6.35
N PHE A 83 8.97 4.00 -7.50
CA PHE A 83 8.21 3.61 -8.69
C PHE A 83 8.61 2.22 -9.20
N LYS A 84 9.92 1.92 -9.27
CA LYS A 84 10.44 0.58 -9.61
C LYS A 84 9.97 -0.48 -8.60
N ARG A 85 9.81 -0.12 -7.32
CA ARG A 85 9.25 -1.03 -6.31
C ARG A 85 7.78 -1.35 -6.59
N GLU A 86 6.98 -0.34 -6.89
CA GLU A 86 5.57 -0.54 -7.25
C GLU A 86 5.45 -1.39 -8.53
N VAL A 87 6.28 -1.12 -9.54
CA VAL A 87 6.37 -1.95 -10.76
C VAL A 87 6.72 -3.40 -10.44
N PHE A 88 7.73 -3.65 -9.58
CA PHE A 88 8.10 -5.00 -9.16
C PHE A 88 6.94 -5.71 -8.45
N PHE A 89 6.20 -5.00 -7.60
CA PHE A 89 5.06 -5.59 -6.90
C PHE A 89 3.98 -6.07 -7.88
N TYR A 90 3.54 -5.21 -8.81
CA TYR A 90 2.51 -5.58 -9.79
C TYR A 90 2.97 -6.61 -10.82
N ARG A 91 4.26 -6.65 -11.18
CA ARG A 91 4.78 -7.59 -12.17
C ARG A 91 5.14 -8.96 -11.62
N GLU A 92 5.66 -9.00 -10.38
CA GLU A 92 6.32 -10.20 -9.85
C GLU A 92 5.63 -10.71 -8.59
N VAL A 93 5.35 -9.84 -7.62
CA VAL A 93 4.82 -10.26 -6.31
C VAL A 93 3.34 -10.65 -6.41
N LEU A 94 2.50 -9.72 -6.89
CA LEU A 94 1.05 -9.90 -6.92
C LEU A 94 0.64 -11.08 -7.82
N PRO A 95 1.19 -11.25 -9.05
CA PRO A 95 0.88 -12.41 -9.87
C PRO A 95 1.31 -13.73 -9.23
N ALA A 96 2.47 -13.78 -8.57
CA ALA A 96 2.93 -14.98 -7.88
C ALA A 96 2.05 -15.33 -6.67
N PHE A 97 1.54 -14.32 -5.96
CA PHE A 97 0.57 -14.52 -4.87
C PHE A 97 -0.75 -15.07 -5.40
N TYR A 98 -1.24 -14.53 -6.51
CA TYR A 98 -2.48 -15.00 -7.15
C TYR A 98 -2.34 -16.42 -7.71
N GLU A 99 -1.23 -16.72 -8.39
CA GLU A 99 -0.92 -18.06 -8.89
C GLU A 99 -0.81 -19.07 -7.75
N PHE A 100 -0.10 -18.73 -6.66
CA PHE A 100 0.02 -19.61 -5.49
C PHE A 100 -1.34 -19.90 -4.85
N GLN A 101 -2.22 -18.90 -4.71
CA GLN A 101 -3.57 -19.11 -4.21
C GLN A 101 -4.39 -20.00 -5.16
N ALA A 102 -4.30 -19.77 -6.48
CA ALA A 102 -4.99 -20.58 -7.49
C ALA A 102 -4.53 -22.06 -7.48
N GLU A 103 -3.23 -22.32 -7.31
CA GLU A 103 -2.70 -23.69 -7.14
C GLU A 103 -3.28 -24.42 -5.93
N LYS A 104 -3.73 -23.68 -4.91
CA LYS A 104 -4.39 -24.20 -3.70
C LYS A 104 -5.91 -24.28 -3.86
N GLY A 105 -6.45 -24.00 -5.05
CA GLY A 105 -7.88 -23.99 -5.32
C GLY A 105 -8.59 -22.73 -4.79
N LEU A 106 -7.85 -21.64 -4.57
CA LEU A 106 -8.35 -20.36 -4.07
C LEU A 106 -8.29 -19.27 -5.14
N GLY A 107 -8.52 -19.63 -6.41
CA GLY A 107 -8.48 -18.68 -7.53
C GLY A 107 -9.59 -17.61 -7.44
N GLU A 108 -9.36 -16.45 -8.05
CA GLU A 108 -10.28 -15.30 -8.03
C GLU A 108 -11.70 -15.64 -8.48
N GLU A 109 -11.83 -16.32 -9.63
CA GLU A 109 -13.11 -16.70 -10.24
C GLU A 109 -13.85 -17.81 -9.49
N GLN A 110 -13.18 -18.51 -8.57
CA GLN A 110 -13.70 -19.67 -7.85
C GLN A 110 -14.28 -19.29 -6.47
N GLN A 111 -14.32 -18.01 -6.13
CA GLN A 111 -14.67 -17.55 -4.79
C GLN A 111 -16.18 -17.59 -4.53
N GLN A 112 -16.57 -18.30 -3.47
CA GLN A 112 -17.87 -18.10 -2.82
C GLN A 112 -17.78 -16.93 -1.81
N PRO A 113 -18.88 -16.22 -1.53
CA PRO A 113 -18.93 -15.22 -0.47
C PRO A 113 -18.47 -15.82 0.87
N GLY A 114 -17.41 -15.26 1.47
CA GLY A 114 -16.79 -15.77 2.71
C GLY A 114 -15.60 -16.71 2.52
N GLU A 115 -15.25 -17.06 1.28
CA GLU A 115 -14.13 -17.97 0.94
C GLU A 115 -12.96 -17.27 0.24
N ALA A 116 -12.85 -15.95 0.35
CA ALA A 116 -11.93 -15.18 -0.47
C ALA A 116 -10.46 -15.30 -0.03
N GLY A 117 -9.57 -15.46 -1.02
CA GLY A 117 -8.14 -15.18 -0.87
C GLY A 117 -7.88 -13.67 -0.78
N PHE A 118 -6.62 -13.27 -0.92
CA PHE A 118 -6.26 -11.87 -1.13
C PHE A 118 -6.34 -11.54 -2.62
N TYR A 119 -7.29 -10.69 -2.99
CA TYR A 119 -7.46 -10.11 -4.34
C TYR A 119 -7.81 -8.60 -4.26
N SER A 120 -7.45 -7.97 -3.13
CA SER A 120 -7.76 -6.57 -2.82
C SER A 120 -6.68 -5.62 -3.37
N ALA A 121 -6.41 -5.70 -4.66
CA ALA A 121 -5.55 -4.79 -5.39
C ALA A 121 -6.21 -4.45 -6.74
N PRO A 122 -6.04 -3.23 -7.27
CA PRO A 122 -6.66 -2.87 -8.54
C PRO A 122 -6.08 -3.74 -9.66
N ARG A 123 -6.90 -4.06 -10.67
CA ARG A 123 -6.40 -4.78 -11.83
C ARG A 123 -5.31 -3.95 -12.51
N CYS A 124 -4.13 -4.54 -12.66
CA CYS A 124 -3.00 -3.91 -13.34
C CYS A 124 -2.98 -4.33 -14.81
N TYR A 125 -3.13 -3.37 -15.72
CA TYR A 125 -3.02 -3.59 -17.17
C TYR A 125 -1.57 -3.51 -17.64
N LEU A 126 -0.78 -2.61 -17.04
CA LEU A 126 0.63 -2.46 -17.34
C LEU A 126 1.37 -2.01 -16.08
N ALA A 127 2.53 -2.60 -15.84
CA ALA A 127 3.52 -2.05 -14.94
C ALA A 127 4.88 -2.21 -15.63
N HIS A 128 5.54 -1.10 -15.96
CA HIS A 128 6.80 -1.12 -16.69
C HIS A 128 7.67 0.07 -16.27
N CYS A 129 8.99 -0.17 -16.20
CA CYS A 129 9.98 0.87 -15.94
C CYS A 129 11.34 0.44 -16.48
N ASP A 130 11.73 1.03 -17.61
CA ASP A 130 13.06 0.96 -18.19
C ASP A 130 13.52 2.39 -18.53
N THR A 131 14.44 2.90 -17.71
CA THR A 131 14.99 4.25 -17.84
C THR A 131 16.40 4.26 -18.43
N GLU A 132 16.91 3.11 -18.88
CA GLU A 132 18.27 3.00 -19.44
C GLU A 132 18.31 3.15 -20.96
N LYS A 133 17.14 3.11 -21.61
CA LYS A 133 16.96 3.37 -23.05
C LYS A 133 17.12 4.84 -23.42
N GLU A 134 17.39 5.11 -24.71
CA GLU A 134 17.43 6.47 -25.27
C GLU A 134 16.13 7.24 -25.01
N GLU A 135 14.99 6.55 -25.13
CA GLU A 135 13.69 7.01 -24.66
C GLU A 135 13.28 6.16 -23.46
N SER A 136 13.18 6.79 -22.28
CA SER A 136 12.73 6.10 -21.06
C SER A 136 11.29 5.63 -21.22
N GLU A 137 11.04 4.36 -20.91
CA GLU A 137 9.72 3.73 -20.95
C GLU A 137 9.28 3.45 -19.51
N ALA A 138 8.33 4.22 -18.96
CA ALA A 138 7.87 3.98 -17.60
C ALA A 138 6.40 4.37 -17.40
N ALA A 139 5.58 3.39 -17.06
CA ALA A 139 4.17 3.59 -16.76
C ALA A 139 3.64 2.45 -15.87
N ILE A 140 2.73 2.79 -14.96
CA ILE A 140 1.81 1.85 -14.33
C ILE A 140 0.41 2.26 -14.77
N ILE A 141 -0.36 1.33 -15.33
CA ILE A 141 -1.72 1.55 -15.81
C ILE A 141 -2.62 0.56 -15.07
N LEU A 142 -3.53 1.12 -14.28
CA LEU A 142 -4.43 0.40 -13.39
C LEU A 142 -5.87 0.63 -13.79
N GLU A 143 -6.72 -0.29 -13.40
CA GLU A 143 -8.17 -0.13 -13.42
C GLU A 143 -8.61 1.12 -12.68
N TYR A 144 -9.54 1.83 -13.31
CA TYR A 144 -10.38 2.84 -12.69
C TYR A 144 -11.78 2.26 -12.60
N ASP A 145 -12.39 2.36 -11.43
CA ASP A 145 -13.81 2.08 -11.26
C ASP A 145 -14.45 3.27 -10.56
N GLU A 146 -15.55 3.72 -11.12
CA GLU A 146 -16.31 4.90 -10.72
C GLU A 146 -17.11 4.68 -9.43
N ASN A 147 -17.42 3.42 -9.10
CA ASN A 147 -18.07 3.03 -7.85
C ASN A 147 -17.10 3.01 -6.68
N TYR A 148 -15.80 3.08 -6.95
CA TYR A 148 -14.83 3.44 -5.94
C TYR A 148 -15.03 4.91 -5.63
N GLU A 149 -15.89 5.17 -4.63
CA GLU A 149 -16.07 6.49 -4.05
C GLU A 149 -14.71 7.02 -3.63
N ARG A 150 -14.18 7.85 -4.51
CA ARG A 150 -12.86 8.42 -4.48
C ARG A 150 -12.67 9.12 -3.14
N TRP A 151 -11.66 8.69 -2.36
CA TRP A 151 -10.82 9.50 -1.45
C TRP A 151 -11.46 10.54 -0.52
N ASP A 152 -12.78 10.59 -0.38
CA ASP A 152 -13.48 11.62 0.37
C ASP A 152 -13.56 11.31 1.87
N TRP A 153 -12.88 10.23 2.30
CA TRP A 153 -12.52 10.12 3.71
C TRP A 153 -11.58 11.27 4.03
N ASP A 154 -12.08 12.26 4.77
CA ASP A 154 -11.25 13.34 5.27
C ASP A 154 -10.09 12.73 6.04
N LYS A 155 -8.87 12.86 5.52
CA LYS A 155 -7.65 12.29 6.12
C LYS A 155 -7.37 12.81 7.53
N PHE A 156 -8.04 13.89 7.95
CA PHE A 156 -7.96 14.42 9.30
C PHE A 156 -9.00 13.80 10.24
N GLU A 157 -9.98 13.08 9.72
CA GLU A 157 -11.00 12.35 10.48
C GLU A 157 -10.62 10.89 10.70
N PRO A 158 -10.70 10.37 11.94
CA PRO A 158 -10.41 8.97 12.23
C PRO A 158 -11.30 8.01 11.43
N ILE A 159 -10.69 6.94 10.92
CA ILE A 159 -11.43 5.86 10.26
C ILE A 159 -12.36 5.13 11.26
N ASN A 160 -13.52 4.68 10.80
CA ASN A 160 -14.46 3.93 11.64
C ASN A 160 -14.11 2.43 11.74
N VAL A 161 -14.80 1.72 12.65
CA VAL A 161 -14.51 0.31 12.98
C VAL A 161 -14.82 -0.63 11.81
N GLU A 162 -15.91 -0.40 11.09
CA GLU A 162 -16.34 -1.28 9.99
C GLU A 162 -15.33 -1.25 8.83
N HIS A 163 -14.84 -0.06 8.47
CA HIS A 163 -13.79 0.08 7.45
C HIS A 163 -12.44 -0.47 7.93
N SER A 164 -12.14 -0.30 9.22
CA SER A 164 -10.93 -0.87 9.83
C SER A 164 -10.96 -2.40 9.80
N LYS A 165 -12.11 -3.04 10.02
CA LYS A 165 -12.26 -4.50 9.93
C LYS A 165 -11.95 -5.01 8.52
N LEU A 166 -12.51 -4.37 7.49
CA LEU A 166 -12.20 -4.72 6.10
C LEU A 166 -10.70 -4.65 5.81
N LEU A 167 -10.02 -3.59 6.27
CA LEU A 167 -8.56 -3.50 6.12
C LEU A 167 -7.83 -4.61 6.88
N MET A 168 -8.20 -4.86 8.14
CA MET A 168 -7.59 -5.90 8.96
C MET A 168 -7.73 -7.28 8.32
N GLU A 169 -8.89 -7.56 7.70
CA GLU A 169 -9.13 -8.77 6.95
C GLU A 169 -8.16 -8.91 5.76
N GLN A 170 -8.03 -7.86 4.93
CA GLN A 170 -7.15 -7.90 3.76
C GLN A 170 -5.67 -7.96 4.13
N LEU A 171 -5.23 -7.22 5.16
CA LEU A 171 -3.86 -7.33 5.68
C LEU A 171 -3.58 -8.74 6.23
N GLY A 172 -4.54 -9.32 6.96
CA GLY A 172 -4.44 -10.68 7.46
C GLY A 172 -4.21 -11.68 6.33
N ARG A 173 -4.99 -11.55 5.25
CA ARG A 173 -4.89 -12.40 4.07
C ARG A 173 -3.58 -12.19 3.30
N LEU A 174 -3.17 -10.95 3.06
CA LEU A 174 -1.89 -10.63 2.41
C LEU A 174 -0.71 -11.28 3.15
N HIS A 175 -0.69 -11.14 4.48
CA HIS A 175 0.37 -11.69 5.32
C HIS A 175 0.31 -13.23 5.42
N ALA A 176 -0.88 -13.83 5.40
CA ALA A 176 -1.04 -15.28 5.35
C ALA A 176 -0.37 -15.92 4.13
N ILE A 177 -0.50 -15.30 2.95
CA ILE A 177 0.15 -15.77 1.72
C ILE A 177 1.67 -15.76 1.89
N SER A 178 2.21 -14.71 2.50
CA SER A 178 3.64 -14.62 2.78
C SER A 178 4.12 -15.76 3.67
N PHE A 179 3.43 -16.05 4.77
CA PHE A 179 3.79 -17.17 5.66
C PHE A 179 3.73 -18.52 4.93
N ALA A 180 2.67 -18.76 4.16
CA ALA A 180 2.51 -20.00 3.41
C ALA A 180 3.61 -20.17 2.33
N MET A 181 3.81 -19.16 1.49
CA MET A 181 4.80 -19.20 0.39
C MET A 181 6.23 -19.28 0.90
N LYS A 182 6.55 -18.59 2.00
CA LYS A 182 7.88 -18.64 2.61
C LYS A 182 8.30 -20.06 3.01
N GLU A 183 7.36 -20.86 3.51
CA GLU A 183 7.64 -22.24 3.90
C GLU A 183 7.54 -23.23 2.72
N GLN A 184 6.54 -23.04 1.85
CA GLN A 184 6.22 -24.03 0.81
C GLN A 184 6.94 -23.78 -0.52
N LYS A 185 7.29 -22.52 -0.82
CA LYS A 185 8.00 -22.09 -2.04
C LYS A 185 9.16 -21.13 -1.70
N PRO A 186 10.12 -21.54 -0.83
CA PRO A 186 11.16 -20.64 -0.33
C PRO A 186 12.04 -20.03 -1.43
N GLU A 187 12.35 -20.78 -2.50
CA GLU A 187 13.15 -20.27 -3.63
C GLU A 187 12.43 -19.13 -4.37
N MET A 188 11.13 -19.29 -4.64
CA MET A 188 10.32 -18.24 -5.25
C MET A 188 10.17 -17.06 -4.31
N PHE A 189 9.84 -17.32 -3.04
CA PHE A 189 9.59 -16.29 -2.04
C PHE A 189 10.85 -15.46 -1.72
N SER A 190 12.04 -16.05 -1.79
CA SER A 190 13.32 -15.34 -1.57
C SER A 190 13.54 -14.17 -2.53
N LYS A 191 12.90 -14.18 -3.71
CA LYS A 191 12.93 -13.06 -4.66
C LYS A 191 12.22 -11.83 -4.12
N PHE A 192 11.27 -12.02 -3.20
CA PHE A 192 10.50 -10.95 -2.57
C PHE A 192 11.20 -10.36 -1.34
N HIS A 193 12.36 -10.90 -0.95
CA HIS A 193 13.24 -10.34 0.08
C HIS A 193 13.98 -9.09 -0.44
N ALA A 194 13.34 -8.30 -1.29
CA ALA A 194 13.91 -7.12 -1.88
C ALA A 194 14.22 -6.12 -0.75
N LYS A 195 15.52 -5.83 -0.59
CA LYS A 195 16.04 -4.95 0.46
C LYS A 195 15.32 -3.61 0.42
N ASP A 196 15.03 -3.08 1.60
CA ASP A 196 14.22 -1.89 1.77
C ASP A 196 14.99 -0.65 1.28
N VAL A 197 14.54 -0.07 0.15
CA VAL A 197 15.07 1.16 -0.46
C VAL A 197 15.01 2.36 0.51
N LEU A 198 14.05 2.33 1.44
CA LEU A 198 13.84 3.36 2.46
C LEU A 198 14.78 3.20 3.65
N VAL A 199 15.26 1.98 3.93
CA VAL A 199 16.15 1.67 5.06
C VAL A 199 17.62 1.67 4.63
N GLU A 200 17.96 1.20 3.43
CA GLU A 200 19.36 1.19 2.94
C GLU A 200 19.98 2.58 2.91
N ASN A 201 19.18 3.62 2.72
CA ASN A 201 19.70 4.97 2.67
C ASN A 201 19.86 5.64 4.04
N ASN A 202 19.27 5.13 5.15
CA ASN A 202 19.14 5.84 6.46
C ASN A 202 18.54 7.27 6.41
N ASP A 203 18.48 7.89 5.23
CA ASP A 203 18.15 9.27 4.95
C ASP A 203 16.66 9.51 5.12
N LEU A 204 15.79 8.53 4.82
CA LEU A 204 14.35 8.73 4.97
C LEU A 204 13.93 8.72 6.44
N VAL A 205 14.36 7.72 7.21
CA VAL A 205 14.09 7.68 8.66
C VAL A 205 14.67 8.91 9.34
N THR A 206 15.86 9.34 8.93
CA THR A 206 16.49 10.59 9.41
C THR A 206 15.68 11.81 9.00
N LEU A 207 15.25 11.93 7.75
CA LEU A 207 14.43 13.03 7.24
C LEU A 207 13.06 13.09 7.93
N MET A 208 12.44 11.94 8.21
CA MET A 208 11.20 11.84 8.97
C MET A 208 11.40 12.28 10.41
N LYS A 209 12.50 11.85 11.06
CA LYS A 209 12.88 12.32 12.40
C LYS A 209 13.05 13.84 12.42
N GLU A 210 13.80 14.39 11.48
CA GLU A 210 14.02 15.84 11.37
C GLU A 210 12.74 16.62 11.07
N SER A 211 11.88 16.09 10.20
CA SER A 211 10.58 16.70 9.90
C SER A 211 9.68 16.72 11.13
N PHE A 212 9.70 15.64 11.91
CA PHE A 212 9.03 15.58 13.20
C PHE A 212 9.62 16.60 14.19
N ASP A 213 10.94 16.75 14.26
CA ASP A 213 11.58 17.75 15.14
C ASP A 213 11.19 19.17 14.77
N ARG A 214 11.12 19.47 13.46
CA ARG A 214 10.64 20.76 12.96
C ARG A 214 9.18 20.99 13.34
N ALA A 215 8.31 20.02 13.10
CA ALA A 215 6.89 20.10 13.46
C ALA A 215 6.70 20.30 14.97
N LEU A 216 7.42 19.54 15.80
CA LEU A 216 7.39 19.66 17.25
C LEU A 216 7.85 21.05 17.70
N THR A 217 8.90 21.58 17.08
CA THR A 217 9.41 22.94 17.35
C THR A 217 8.39 24.02 16.99
N THR A 218 7.69 23.88 15.86
CA THR A 218 6.62 24.80 15.46
C THR A 218 5.44 24.74 16.44
N MET A 219 5.05 23.54 16.88
CA MET A 219 3.96 23.34 17.84
C MET A 219 4.28 23.85 19.26
N ARG A 220 5.56 24.00 19.64
CA ARG A 220 5.96 24.60 20.95
C ARG A 220 5.32 25.96 21.21
N THR A 221 5.06 26.72 20.16
CA THR A 221 4.48 28.07 20.28
C THR A 221 2.96 28.04 20.51
N ARG A 222 2.31 26.89 20.29
CA ARG A 222 0.84 26.74 20.27
C ARG A 222 0.30 25.79 21.33
N PHE A 223 1.09 24.82 21.78
CA PHE A 223 0.73 23.85 22.84
C PHE A 223 1.90 23.65 23.80
N ALA A 224 1.74 24.02 25.08
CA ALA A 224 2.76 23.84 26.13
C ALA A 224 2.82 22.39 26.66
N VAL A 225 2.32 21.41 25.90
CA VAL A 225 2.04 20.05 26.38
C VAL A 225 3.26 19.14 26.20
N ASP A 226 3.62 18.45 27.29
CA ASP A 226 4.48 17.25 27.43
C ASP A 226 5.47 16.92 26.30
N GLN A 227 6.36 17.87 25.98
CA GLN A 227 7.43 17.70 25.00
C GLN A 227 8.29 16.45 25.28
N ASP A 228 8.60 16.18 26.54
CA ASP A 228 9.39 15.02 26.94
C ASP A 228 8.66 13.70 26.66
N LYS A 229 7.33 13.69 26.78
CA LYS A 229 6.51 12.51 26.46
C LYS A 229 6.47 12.29 24.95
N ILE A 230 6.25 13.35 24.17
CA ILE A 230 6.23 13.29 22.70
C ILE A 230 7.59 12.86 22.16
N GLN A 231 8.68 13.36 22.73
CA GLN A 231 10.04 12.99 22.35
C GLN A 231 10.32 11.51 22.64
N ARG A 232 9.89 10.99 23.80
CA ARG A 232 10.02 9.55 24.11
C ARG A 232 9.20 8.69 23.16
N ILE A 233 7.95 9.08 22.87
CA ILE A 233 7.10 8.36 21.91
C ILE A 233 7.78 8.35 20.54
N LYS A 234 8.30 9.50 20.09
CA LYS A 234 9.06 9.62 18.85
C LYS A 234 10.21 8.61 18.79
N ASP A 235 11.08 8.61 19.79
CA ASP A 235 12.28 7.77 19.78
C ASP A 235 11.92 6.28 19.77
N VAL A 236 10.90 5.88 20.54
CA VAL A 236 10.37 4.51 20.53
C VAL A 236 9.80 4.16 19.16
N VAL A 237 8.91 4.99 18.60
CA VAL A 237 8.25 4.73 17.30
C VAL A 237 9.28 4.63 16.19
N PHE A 238 10.24 5.54 16.09
CA PHE A 238 11.23 5.49 15.03
C PHE A 238 12.22 4.33 15.19
N GLN A 239 12.62 3.99 16.41
CA GLN A 239 13.46 2.80 16.64
C GLN A 239 12.71 1.54 16.21
N GLN A 240 11.43 1.44 16.56
CA GLN A 240 10.60 0.30 16.19
C GLN A 240 10.31 0.23 14.68
N LEU A 241 10.12 1.36 14.00
CA LEU A 241 10.05 1.41 12.53
C LEU A 241 11.31 0.84 11.89
N THR A 242 12.48 1.22 12.39
CA THR A 242 13.77 0.66 11.93
C THR A 242 13.88 -0.83 12.20
N ASP A 243 13.50 -1.29 13.40
CA ASP A 243 13.62 -2.70 13.77
C ASP A 243 12.62 -3.58 13.01
N CYS A 244 11.38 -3.09 12.81
CA CYS A 244 10.34 -3.79 12.06
C CYS A 244 10.65 -3.83 10.55
N GLY A 245 11.33 -2.81 10.01
CA GLY A 245 11.81 -2.78 8.63
C GLY A 245 13.09 -3.57 8.38
N ASN A 246 13.72 -4.12 9.42
CA ASN A 246 14.93 -4.92 9.28
C ASN A 246 14.60 -6.42 9.41
N PRO A 247 14.67 -7.21 8.32
CA PRO A 247 14.42 -8.65 8.36
C PRO A 247 15.25 -9.40 9.41
N ASP A 248 16.53 -9.04 9.61
CA ASP A 248 17.41 -9.71 10.57
C ASP A 248 16.90 -9.61 12.03
N LYS A 249 16.07 -8.60 12.32
CA LYS A 249 15.46 -8.38 13.64
C LYS A 249 14.00 -8.85 13.72
N ALA A 250 13.29 -8.85 12.59
CA ALA A 250 11.86 -9.12 12.52
C ALA A 250 11.54 -10.60 12.22
N GLU A 251 12.51 -11.39 11.75
CA GLU A 251 12.39 -12.84 11.65
C GLU A 251 12.09 -13.49 13.03
N PRO A 252 11.27 -14.55 13.10
CA PRO A 252 10.76 -15.37 11.99
C PRO A 252 9.50 -14.80 11.29
N TYR A 253 9.01 -13.65 11.73
CA TYR A 253 7.65 -13.17 11.41
C TYR A 253 7.60 -12.21 10.23
N CYS A 254 8.66 -12.09 9.44
CA CYS A 254 8.65 -11.25 8.26
C CYS A 254 7.69 -11.75 7.18
N VAL A 255 7.03 -10.80 6.54
CA VAL A 255 6.06 -10.96 5.46
C VAL A 255 6.34 -9.92 4.37
N VAL A 256 5.74 -10.08 3.20
CA VAL A 256 5.64 -8.97 2.24
C VAL A 256 4.54 -8.03 2.76
N SER A 257 4.96 -6.91 3.35
CA SER A 257 4.08 -5.85 3.85
C SER A 257 3.71 -4.89 2.72
N HIS A 258 2.55 -4.23 2.82
CA HIS A 258 2.20 -3.10 1.96
C HIS A 258 3.16 -1.92 2.16
N GLY A 259 3.51 -1.63 3.42
CA GLY A 259 4.53 -0.66 3.83
C GLY A 259 4.06 0.81 3.91
N ASP A 260 2.89 1.12 3.35
CA ASP A 260 2.22 2.45 3.38
C ASP A 260 0.69 2.34 3.47
N CYS A 261 0.18 1.52 4.41
CA CYS A 261 -1.26 1.30 4.62
C CYS A 261 -1.90 2.42 5.45
N TRP A 262 -2.21 3.55 4.81
CA TRP A 262 -2.98 4.65 5.41
C TRP A 262 -4.18 5.01 4.53
N ILE A 263 -5.12 5.78 5.07
CA ILE A 263 -6.46 6.00 4.47
C ILE A 263 -6.44 6.42 3.00
N ASN A 264 -5.46 7.22 2.56
CA ASN A 264 -5.39 7.68 1.17
C ASN A 264 -5.04 6.57 0.16
N ASN A 265 -4.45 5.47 0.62
CA ASN A 265 -4.09 4.34 -0.21
C ASN A 265 -5.15 3.22 -0.17
N LEU A 266 -6.26 3.47 0.52
CA LEU A 266 -7.38 2.54 0.68
C LEU A 266 -8.58 3.07 -0.07
N ILE A 267 -9.17 2.22 -0.89
CA ILE A 267 -10.36 2.53 -1.65
C ILE A 267 -11.47 1.60 -1.17
N PHE A 268 -12.52 2.16 -0.58
CA PHE A 268 -13.64 1.39 -0.07
C PHE A 268 -14.78 1.38 -1.07
N ALA A 269 -15.48 0.25 -1.15
CA ALA A 269 -16.77 0.17 -1.83
C ALA A 269 -17.88 -0.04 -0.80
N HIS A 270 -19.04 0.51 -1.08
CA HIS A 270 -20.22 0.43 -0.24
C HIS A 270 -21.37 -0.26 -0.97
N ASP A 271 -22.31 -0.82 -0.22
CA ASP A 271 -23.57 -1.31 -0.79
C ASP A 271 -24.62 -0.20 -0.92
N GLU A 272 -25.82 -0.57 -1.40
CA GLU A 272 -26.94 0.37 -1.59
C GLU A 272 -27.39 1.04 -0.27
N ASP A 273 -27.09 0.44 0.89
CA ASP A 273 -27.41 0.96 2.22
C ASP A 273 -26.25 1.79 2.81
N ASN A 274 -25.22 2.08 2.01
CA ASN A 274 -23.99 2.79 2.39
C ASN A 274 -23.15 2.04 3.45
N ALA A 275 -23.30 0.72 3.55
CA ALA A 275 -22.48 -0.11 4.43
C ALA A 275 -21.18 -0.51 3.72
N ALA A 276 -20.07 -0.47 4.45
CA ALA A 276 -18.75 -0.82 3.91
C ALA A 276 -18.72 -2.29 3.50
N LYS A 277 -18.38 -2.55 2.23
CA LYS A 277 -18.50 -3.87 1.60
C LYS A 277 -17.14 -4.50 1.29
N SER A 278 -16.21 -3.72 0.75
CA SER A 278 -14.88 -4.19 0.40
C SER A 278 -13.86 -3.04 0.46
N VAL A 279 -12.58 -3.41 0.44
CA VAL A 279 -11.47 -2.47 0.34
C VAL A 279 -10.46 -2.96 -0.69
N ILE A 280 -9.96 -2.03 -1.50
CA ILE A 280 -8.85 -2.20 -2.42
C ILE A 280 -7.65 -1.43 -1.88
N LEU A 281 -6.50 -2.09 -1.82
CA LEU A 281 -5.23 -1.51 -1.43
C LEU A 281 -4.49 -1.05 -2.69
N THR A 282 -4.06 0.20 -2.67
CA THR A 282 -3.36 0.85 -3.79
C THR A 282 -2.02 1.41 -3.33
N ASP A 283 -1.17 1.78 -4.29
CA ASP A 283 0.13 2.39 -4.02
C ASP A 283 1.10 1.48 -3.22
N TRP A 284 1.66 0.51 -3.94
CA TRP A 284 2.58 -0.50 -3.41
C TRP A 284 4.05 -0.08 -3.42
N GLN A 285 4.34 1.21 -3.57
CA GLN A 285 5.69 1.75 -3.68
C GLN A 285 6.57 1.51 -2.44
N ALA A 286 5.95 1.34 -1.27
CA ALA A 286 6.61 1.07 -0.01
C ALA A 286 6.66 -0.43 0.33
N SER A 287 6.20 -1.29 -0.58
CA SER A 287 6.12 -2.73 -0.34
C SER A 287 7.51 -3.34 -0.14
N ARG A 288 7.63 -4.20 0.87
CA ARG A 288 8.92 -4.71 1.34
C ARG A 288 8.75 -5.94 2.21
N TYR A 289 9.85 -6.67 2.35
CA TYR A 289 9.92 -7.79 3.28
C TYR A 289 10.25 -7.27 4.68
N ALA A 290 9.28 -7.33 5.59
CA ALA A 290 9.36 -6.69 6.90
C ALA A 290 8.40 -7.33 7.91
N SER A 291 8.43 -6.88 9.15
CA SER A 291 7.43 -7.26 10.16
C SER A 291 6.02 -6.82 9.74
N PRO A 292 4.96 -7.66 9.92
CA PRO A 292 3.58 -7.28 9.66
C PRO A 292 3.12 -6.09 10.51
N LEU A 293 3.87 -5.79 11.57
CA LEU A 293 3.64 -4.67 12.46
C LEU A 293 3.89 -3.31 11.80
N LEU A 294 4.63 -3.24 10.69
CA LEU A 294 4.74 -1.99 9.94
C LEU A 294 3.37 -1.58 9.41
N ASP A 295 2.60 -2.49 8.82
CA ASP A 295 1.28 -2.16 8.28
C ASP A 295 0.28 -1.86 9.39
N LEU A 296 0.20 -2.75 10.40
CA LEU A 296 -0.72 -2.58 11.53
C LEU A 296 -0.40 -1.32 12.34
N GLY A 297 0.87 -1.17 12.72
CA GLY A 297 1.35 -0.05 13.51
C GLY A 297 1.10 1.27 12.80
N TYR A 298 1.54 1.37 11.55
CA TYR A 298 1.37 2.58 10.76
C TYR A 298 -0.10 2.97 10.61
N PHE A 299 -0.98 2.04 10.24
CA PHE A 299 -2.42 2.30 10.15
C PHE A 299 -3.01 2.81 11.47
N PHE A 300 -2.77 2.09 12.57
CA PHE A 300 -3.33 2.48 13.87
C PHE A 300 -2.80 3.83 14.36
N PHE A 301 -1.54 4.18 14.10
CA PHE A 301 -1.00 5.47 14.51
C PHE A 301 -1.52 6.63 13.66
N ILE A 302 -1.63 6.45 12.34
CA ILE A 302 -1.91 7.54 11.41
C ILE A 302 -3.42 7.73 11.18
N CYS A 303 -4.20 6.65 11.20
CA CYS A 303 -5.60 6.69 10.77
C CYS A 303 -6.62 6.62 11.93
N THR A 304 -6.19 6.42 13.18
CA THR A 304 -7.10 6.24 14.31
C THR A 304 -6.78 7.17 15.49
N SER A 305 -7.80 7.47 16.29
CA SER A 305 -7.63 8.25 17.52
C SER A 305 -7.20 7.37 18.70
N GLY A 306 -6.63 7.98 19.75
CA GLY A 306 -6.32 7.25 20.99
C GLY A 306 -7.54 6.63 21.67
N GLN A 307 -8.72 7.25 21.54
CA GLN A 307 -9.98 6.69 22.04
C GLN A 307 -10.37 5.45 21.24
N PHE A 308 -10.34 5.54 19.92
CA PHE A 308 -10.63 4.41 19.03
C PHE A 308 -9.76 3.19 19.37
N ARG A 309 -8.46 3.39 19.58
CA ARG A 309 -7.55 2.30 19.96
C ARG A 309 -7.86 1.69 21.33
N ARG A 310 -8.29 2.49 22.31
CA ARG A 310 -8.70 1.95 23.62
C ARG A 310 -9.94 1.07 23.52
N GLU A 311 -10.85 1.40 22.62
CA GLU A 311 -12.14 0.71 22.48
C GLU A 311 -12.05 -0.51 21.54
N HIS A 312 -11.27 -0.42 20.45
CA HIS A 312 -11.35 -1.36 19.33
C HIS A 312 -10.05 -2.07 18.97
N LEU A 313 -8.88 -1.71 19.53
CA LEU A 313 -7.60 -2.31 19.12
C LEU A 313 -7.59 -3.84 19.28
N ASP A 314 -8.06 -4.35 20.42
CA ASP A 314 -8.05 -5.80 20.68
C ASP A 314 -9.01 -6.54 19.71
N GLU A 315 -10.17 -5.96 19.41
CA GLU A 315 -11.13 -6.49 18.43
C GLU A 315 -10.52 -6.54 17.03
N LEU A 316 -9.86 -5.46 16.60
CA LEU A 316 -9.25 -5.36 15.27
C LEU A 316 -8.04 -6.28 15.11
N LEU A 317 -7.23 -6.47 16.15
CA LEU A 317 -6.13 -7.44 16.15
C LEU A 317 -6.65 -8.89 16.07
N GLN A 318 -7.77 -9.20 16.73
CA GLN A 318 -8.43 -10.50 16.61
C GLN A 318 -8.98 -10.70 15.20
N HIS A 319 -9.58 -9.67 14.60
CA HIS A 319 -10.09 -9.73 13.23
C HIS A 319 -8.98 -9.99 12.21
N TYR A 320 -7.88 -9.23 12.31
CA TYR A 320 -6.67 -9.43 11.50
C TYR A 320 -6.10 -10.85 11.65
N HIS A 321 -5.92 -11.32 12.90
CA HIS A 321 -5.35 -12.65 13.14
C HIS A 321 -6.29 -13.77 12.70
N GLY A 322 -7.60 -13.59 12.85
CA GLY A 322 -8.62 -14.51 12.36
C GLY A 322 -8.54 -14.69 10.85
N ALA A 323 -8.55 -13.59 10.10
CA ALA A 323 -8.42 -13.63 8.64
C ALA A 323 -7.09 -14.25 8.18
N LEU A 324 -5.99 -13.92 8.87
CA LEU A 324 -4.68 -14.52 8.63
C LEU A 324 -4.71 -16.03 8.85
N ARG A 325 -5.24 -16.46 10.01
CA ARG A 325 -5.33 -17.88 10.36
C ARG A 325 -6.12 -18.64 9.32
N ASP A 326 -7.31 -18.15 9.01
CA ASP A 326 -8.26 -18.83 8.15
C ASP A 326 -7.69 -19.01 6.74
N LEU A 327 -7.01 -18.00 6.19
CA LEU A 327 -6.35 -18.15 4.88
C LEU A 327 -5.07 -18.99 4.96
N LEU A 328 -4.23 -18.82 5.98
CA LEU A 328 -2.97 -19.57 6.11
C LEU A 328 -3.24 -21.08 6.21
N ASP A 329 -4.22 -21.48 7.01
CA ASP A 329 -4.60 -22.88 7.18
C ASP A 329 -5.15 -23.46 5.85
N ARG A 330 -5.94 -22.68 5.08
CA ARG A 330 -6.43 -23.09 3.74
C ARG A 330 -5.32 -23.21 2.70
N LEU A 331 -4.27 -22.39 2.81
CA LEU A 331 -3.07 -22.50 1.97
C LEU A 331 -2.17 -23.69 2.35
N GLY A 332 -2.54 -24.45 3.39
CA GLY A 332 -1.78 -25.60 3.90
C GLY A 332 -0.64 -25.21 4.85
N GLY A 333 -0.71 -24.03 5.46
CA GLY A 333 0.15 -23.63 6.56
C GLY A 333 -0.37 -24.09 7.92
N ASP A 334 0.33 -23.69 8.97
CA ASP A 334 -0.05 -23.90 10.37
C ASP A 334 0.15 -22.61 11.14
N THR A 335 -0.96 -21.91 11.38
CA THR A 335 -0.93 -20.62 12.09
C THR A 335 -0.42 -20.74 13.52
N ALA A 336 -0.69 -21.84 14.22
CA ALA A 336 -0.25 -22.02 15.60
C ALA A 336 1.27 -22.11 15.70
N ARG A 337 1.93 -22.67 14.67
CA ARG A 337 3.39 -22.75 14.57
C ARG A 337 4.01 -21.49 13.94
N GLN A 338 3.45 -21.01 12.84
CA GLN A 338 4.06 -19.95 12.03
C GLN A 338 3.82 -18.56 12.63
N PHE A 339 2.61 -18.28 13.10
CA PHE A 339 2.25 -16.97 13.64
C PHE A 339 1.08 -17.05 14.65
N PRO A 340 1.31 -17.61 15.85
CA PRO A 340 0.26 -17.70 16.86
C PRO A 340 -0.18 -16.32 17.35
N PHE A 341 -1.42 -16.18 17.82
CA PHE A 341 -1.92 -14.89 18.32
C PHE A 341 -1.05 -14.31 19.44
N THR A 342 -0.42 -15.16 20.25
CA THR A 342 0.54 -14.74 21.28
C THR A 342 1.80 -14.09 20.71
N ALA A 343 2.23 -14.46 19.50
CA ALA A 343 3.32 -13.79 18.80
C ALA A 343 2.89 -12.39 18.34
N LEU A 344 1.68 -12.25 17.78
CA LEU A 344 1.11 -10.95 17.43
C LEU A 344 1.03 -10.02 18.65
N LEU A 345 0.50 -10.51 19.78
CA LEU A 345 0.42 -9.71 21.00
C LEU A 345 1.80 -9.27 21.52
N ARG A 346 2.83 -10.11 21.39
CA ARG A 346 4.21 -9.74 21.75
C ARG A 346 4.78 -8.68 20.83
N LEU A 347 4.52 -8.80 19.52
CA LEU A 347 4.92 -7.82 18.51
C LEU A 347 4.26 -6.45 18.77
N VAL A 348 2.95 -6.42 19.04
CA VAL A 348 2.22 -5.17 19.26
C VAL A 348 2.53 -4.54 20.62
N LYS A 349 3.00 -5.30 21.61
CA LYS A 349 3.20 -4.83 22.98
C LYS A 349 3.99 -3.51 23.11
N PRO A 350 5.17 -3.32 22.47
CA PRO A 350 5.93 -2.06 22.56
C PRO A 350 5.16 -0.86 22.01
N TYR A 351 4.27 -1.10 21.05
CA TYR A 351 3.42 -0.08 20.46
C TYR A 351 2.16 0.15 21.26
N ARG A 352 1.60 -0.86 21.92
CA ARG A 352 0.38 -0.72 22.72
C ARG A 352 0.51 0.39 23.76
N ASP A 353 1.65 0.43 24.46
CA ASP A 353 1.89 1.46 25.47
C ASP A 353 1.99 2.86 24.81
N ALA A 354 2.72 2.98 23.70
CA ALA A 354 2.82 4.24 22.94
C ALA A 354 1.50 4.68 22.26
N MET A 355 0.71 3.71 21.78
CA MET A 355 -0.58 3.89 21.10
C MET A 355 -1.68 4.33 22.07
N LEU A 356 -1.64 3.84 23.31
CA LEU A 356 -2.65 4.16 24.32
C LEU A 356 -2.31 5.45 25.09
N ASP A 357 -1.02 5.76 25.23
CA ASP A 357 -0.53 6.92 25.99
C ASP A 357 -0.35 8.21 25.17
N GLY A 358 -0.40 8.15 23.83
CA GLY A 358 -0.39 9.32 22.95
C GLY A 358 -1.65 10.18 23.14
N GLN A 359 -1.56 11.20 24.01
CA GLN A 359 -2.58 12.19 24.31
C GLN A 359 -2.25 13.53 23.66
#